data_AF-A0A0X3TDR9-F1
#
_entry.id   AF-A0A0X3TDR9-F1
#
_cell.length_a   1.000
_cell.length_b   1.000
_cell.length_c   1.000
_cell.angle_alpha   90.00
_cell.angle_beta   90.00
_cell.angle_gamma   90.00
#
_symmetry.space_group_name_H-M   'P 1'
#
loop_
_entity.id
_entity.type
_entity.pdbx_description
1 polymer ?
#
loop_
_entity_poly.entity_id
_entity_poly.type
_entity_poly.pdbx_seq_one_letter_code
_entity_poly.pdbx_strand_id
1 'polypeptide(L)'
;MTTLLEEHEFSERPIAPSRSRRSVFATEADLFLKWVVIFADENDQLKAALLELKTILLEYKTAAEQAASTATEKEALMSPHYDNIDAVSQDIDSVNAAAADINNINAVAAKLTQLQTVVDNISSIVSAAANASNINTVASIETAVNAVAGVSTELQAVYANLTEILQADDNAQAASQSAGAAYNSAQAAAQSAQDALNAAAGQIIDDAVTASNKSWSSQKISDELDTKQPKSQAAALASGVIDAESADIFRFTVTADTTFSVSNLPAEPISFVLEITNGGAYTIGWWPGVTWSDGIPPVLTASGTDVLGFYHADGVWRGLKMAKGVA
;
A
#
# COMPACT_ATOMS: atom_id res chain seq x y z
N MET A 1 -68.05 -40.90 -169.83
CA MET A 1 -66.70 -40.38 -170.18
C MET A 1 -65.81 -41.62 -170.41
N THR A 2 -66.01 -42.36 -171.51
CA THR A 2 -65.17 -42.35 -172.75
C THR A 2 -63.82 -43.04 -172.46
N THR A 3 -63.63 -44.35 -172.75
CA THR A 3 -63.12 -45.02 -174.01
C THR A 3 -61.72 -45.61 -173.75
N LEU A 4 -61.15 -46.69 -174.31
CA LEU A 4 -61.31 -47.62 -175.46
C LEU A 4 -60.67 -48.97 -175.01
N LEU A 5 -61.17 -50.18 -175.32
CA LEU A 5 -61.08 -50.95 -176.58
C LEU A 5 -59.67 -51.09 -177.18
N GLU A 6 -59.13 -52.32 -177.20
CA GLU A 6 -58.53 -52.90 -178.40
C GLU A 6 -58.46 -54.43 -178.29
N GLU A 7 -59.19 -55.08 -179.22
CA GLU A 7 -59.10 -56.48 -179.59
C GLU A 7 -57.93 -56.68 -180.54
N HIS A 8 -57.30 -57.85 -180.49
CA HIS A 8 -56.50 -58.37 -181.61
C HIS A 8 -56.77 -59.87 -181.77
N GLU A 9 -57.46 -60.22 -182.86
CA GLU A 9 -57.68 -61.59 -183.33
C GLU A 9 -56.46 -62.15 -184.10
N PHE A 10 -56.53 -63.48 -184.30
CA PHE A 10 -55.97 -64.31 -185.39
C PHE A 10 -54.64 -65.07 -185.19
N SER A 11 -54.71 -66.40 -185.11
CA SER A 11 -54.33 -67.30 -186.24
C SER A 11 -54.43 -68.80 -185.91
N GLU A 12 -54.67 -69.59 -186.96
CA GLU A 12 -55.18 -70.96 -187.03
C GLU A 12 -54.25 -72.11 -186.59
N ARG A 13 -54.91 -73.28 -186.47
CA ARG A 13 -54.51 -74.64 -186.03
C ARG A 13 -53.23 -75.20 -186.70
N PRO A 14 -52.60 -76.22 -186.07
CA PRO A 14 -52.87 -77.58 -186.58
C PRO A 14 -52.99 -78.69 -185.51
N ILE A 15 -53.94 -79.59 -185.78
CA ILE A 15 -53.88 -81.06 -185.68
C ILE A 15 -53.80 -81.72 -184.28
N ALA A 16 -54.82 -82.55 -184.01
CA ALA A 16 -54.91 -83.45 -182.86
C ALA A 16 -53.71 -84.41 -182.77
N PRO A 17 -53.31 -84.81 -181.53
CA PRO A 17 -53.43 -86.23 -181.24
C PRO A 17 -53.81 -86.58 -179.78
N SER A 18 -54.54 -87.71 -179.72
CA SER A 18 -54.49 -88.82 -178.77
C SER A 18 -54.99 -88.66 -177.30
N ARG A 19 -55.85 -89.61 -176.95
CA ARG A 19 -56.65 -89.79 -175.72
C ARG A 19 -55.86 -90.06 -174.42
N SER A 20 -54.57 -89.70 -174.30
CA SER A 20 -53.74 -90.08 -173.13
C SER A 20 -53.60 -89.00 -172.04
N ARG A 21 -54.06 -87.77 -172.26
CA ARG A 21 -53.82 -86.64 -171.32
C ARG A 21 -54.87 -86.44 -170.22
N ARG A 22 -55.89 -87.30 -170.12
CA ARG A 22 -56.91 -87.20 -169.03
C ARG A 22 -56.44 -87.73 -167.67
N SER A 23 -55.38 -88.55 -167.59
CA SER A 23 -54.96 -89.19 -166.32
C SER A 23 -53.95 -88.37 -165.51
N VAL A 24 -53.14 -87.51 -166.13
CA VAL A 24 -52.08 -86.74 -165.44
C VAL A 24 -52.68 -85.61 -164.58
N PHE A 25 -53.76 -84.98 -165.05
CA PHE A 25 -54.47 -83.95 -164.28
C PHE A 25 -55.13 -84.48 -163.00
N ALA A 26 -55.44 -85.78 -162.90
CA ALA A 26 -55.99 -86.37 -161.68
C ALA A 26 -54.94 -86.52 -160.57
N THR A 27 -53.68 -86.78 -160.94
CA THR A 27 -52.58 -87.00 -159.99
C THR A 27 -52.02 -85.69 -159.43
N GLU A 28 -51.92 -84.66 -160.27
CA GLU A 28 -51.51 -83.31 -159.84
C GLU A 28 -52.59 -82.65 -158.97
N ALA A 29 -53.87 -82.89 -159.25
CA ALA A 29 -54.96 -82.43 -158.41
C ALA A 29 -54.95 -83.05 -156.99
N ASP A 30 -54.56 -84.33 -156.85
CA ASP A 30 -54.45 -85.00 -155.55
C ASP A 30 -53.28 -84.47 -154.70
N LEU A 31 -52.14 -84.17 -155.34
CA LEU A 31 -51.00 -83.53 -154.67
C LEU A 31 -51.31 -82.11 -154.23
N PHE A 32 -52.01 -81.34 -155.07
CA PHE A 32 -52.48 -80.01 -154.70
C PHE A 32 -53.47 -80.08 -153.53
N LEU A 33 -54.40 -81.05 -153.53
CA LEU A 33 -55.32 -81.25 -152.42
C LEU A 33 -54.57 -81.57 -151.11
N LYS A 34 -53.57 -82.45 -151.15
CA LYS A 34 -52.74 -82.78 -149.98
C LYS A 34 -52.00 -81.56 -149.45
N TRP A 35 -51.42 -80.75 -150.34
CA TRP A 35 -50.76 -79.50 -149.95
C TRP A 35 -51.74 -78.50 -149.33
N VAL A 36 -52.93 -78.34 -149.91
CA VAL A 36 -54.01 -77.49 -149.36
C VAL A 36 -54.45 -77.98 -147.98
N VAL A 37 -54.55 -79.29 -147.77
CA VAL A 37 -54.92 -79.89 -146.47
C VAL A 37 -53.83 -79.66 -145.43
N ILE A 38 -52.55 -79.85 -145.78
CA ILE A 38 -51.42 -79.59 -144.85
C ILE A 38 -51.36 -78.10 -144.49
N PHE A 39 -51.46 -77.21 -145.48
CA PHE A 39 -51.43 -75.77 -145.24
C PHE A 39 -52.62 -75.30 -144.39
N ALA A 40 -53.80 -75.94 -144.54
CA ALA A 40 -54.94 -75.69 -143.68
C ALA A 40 -54.66 -76.11 -142.22
N ASP A 41 -54.04 -77.27 -142.00
CA ASP A 41 -53.66 -77.75 -140.67
C ASP A 41 -52.59 -76.85 -140.01
N GLU A 42 -51.55 -76.46 -140.75
CA GLU A 42 -50.54 -75.50 -140.26
C GLU A 42 -51.16 -74.14 -139.89
N ASN A 43 -52.10 -73.66 -140.69
CA ASN A 43 -52.84 -72.44 -140.41
C ASN A 43 -53.73 -72.58 -139.16
N ASP A 44 -54.33 -73.75 -138.94
CA ASP A 44 -55.14 -74.03 -137.75
C ASP A 44 -54.27 -74.18 -136.49
N GLN A 45 -53.10 -74.82 -136.59
CA GLN A 45 -52.09 -74.86 -135.53
C GLN A 45 -51.58 -73.45 -135.18
N LEU A 46 -51.32 -72.59 -136.17
CA LEU A 46 -50.90 -71.21 -135.95
C LEU A 46 -51.99 -70.39 -135.25
N LYS A 47 -53.27 -70.59 -135.61
CA LYS A 47 -54.41 -69.96 -134.90
C LYS A 47 -54.51 -70.44 -133.46
N ALA A 48 -54.28 -71.73 -133.20
CA ALA A 48 -54.28 -72.29 -131.85
C ALA A 48 -53.14 -71.70 -131.01
N ALA A 49 -51.91 -71.67 -131.55
CA ALA A 49 -50.75 -71.05 -130.88
C ALA A 49 -50.95 -69.55 -130.64
N LEU A 50 -51.57 -68.83 -131.59
CA LEU A 50 -51.90 -67.41 -131.42
C LEU A 50 -52.96 -67.20 -130.32
N LEU A 51 -53.92 -68.13 -130.19
CA LEU A 51 -54.92 -68.08 -129.13
C LEU A 51 -54.27 -68.35 -127.76
N GLU A 52 -53.40 -69.37 -127.65
CA GLU A 52 -52.63 -69.64 -126.43
C GLU A 52 -51.75 -68.45 -126.03
N LEU A 53 -51.02 -67.87 -126.98
CA LEU A 53 -50.19 -66.68 -126.74
C LEU A 53 -51.04 -65.50 -126.21
N LYS A 54 -52.23 -65.28 -126.78
CA LYS A 54 -53.17 -64.24 -126.29
C LYS A 54 -53.63 -64.53 -124.86
N THR A 55 -53.94 -65.78 -124.55
CA THR A 55 -54.34 -66.20 -123.20
C THR A 55 -53.23 -65.95 -122.19
N ILE A 56 -52.01 -66.41 -122.48
CA ILE A 56 -50.83 -66.19 -121.62
C ILE A 56 -50.58 -64.68 -121.41
N LEU A 57 -50.64 -63.89 -122.48
CA LEU A 57 -50.40 -62.44 -122.39
C LEU A 57 -51.46 -61.74 -121.52
N LEU A 58 -52.70 -62.20 -121.56
CA LEU A 58 -53.78 -61.71 -120.69
C LEU A 58 -53.58 -62.11 -119.23
N GLU A 59 -53.12 -63.32 -118.96
CA GLU A 59 -52.76 -63.79 -117.61
C GLU A 59 -51.62 -62.96 -117.01
N TYR A 60 -50.53 -62.74 -117.76
CA TYR A 60 -49.42 -61.87 -117.33
C TYR A 60 -49.87 -60.44 -117.05
N LYS A 61 -50.73 -59.88 -117.92
CA LYS A 61 -51.30 -58.55 -117.71
C LYS A 61 -52.11 -58.49 -116.41
N THR A 62 -52.98 -59.48 -116.19
CA THR A 62 -53.82 -59.56 -114.99
C THR A 62 -52.97 -59.69 -113.72
N ALA A 63 -51.93 -60.53 -113.75
CA ALA A 63 -50.99 -60.69 -112.64
C ALA A 63 -50.22 -59.40 -112.34
N ALA A 64 -49.80 -58.66 -113.38
CA ALA A 64 -49.13 -57.36 -113.22
C ALA A 64 -50.07 -56.30 -112.60
N GLU A 65 -51.33 -56.26 -113.02
CA GLU A 65 -52.35 -55.37 -112.46
C GLU A 65 -52.65 -55.69 -110.99
N GLN A 66 -52.76 -56.98 -110.64
CA GLN A 66 -52.92 -57.43 -109.25
C GLN A 66 -51.71 -57.05 -108.38
N ALA A 67 -50.49 -57.23 -108.89
CA ALA A 67 -49.27 -56.84 -108.18
C ALA A 67 -49.21 -55.32 -107.94
N ALA A 68 -49.60 -54.50 -108.92
CA ALA A 68 -49.66 -53.04 -108.78
C ALA A 68 -50.71 -52.59 -107.75
N SER A 69 -51.89 -53.23 -107.74
CA SER A 69 -52.92 -52.98 -106.72
C SER A 69 -52.42 -53.31 -105.32
N THR A 70 -51.75 -54.47 -105.17
CA THR A 70 -51.20 -54.93 -103.88
C THR A 70 -50.13 -53.97 -103.35
N ALA A 71 -49.27 -53.44 -104.23
CA ALA A 71 -48.28 -52.44 -103.87
C ALA A 71 -48.94 -51.14 -103.36
N THR A 72 -50.03 -50.71 -104.02
CA THR A 72 -50.80 -49.51 -103.63
C THR A 72 -51.49 -49.70 -102.28
N GLU A 73 -52.11 -50.86 -102.05
CA GLU A 73 -52.73 -51.18 -100.76
C GLU A 73 -51.70 -51.25 -99.63
N LYS A 74 -50.53 -51.86 -99.89
CA LYS A 74 -49.42 -51.88 -98.93
C LYS A 74 -48.96 -50.47 -98.58
N GLU A 75 -48.83 -49.58 -99.57
CA GLU A 75 -48.46 -48.19 -99.34
C GLU A 75 -49.53 -47.45 -98.53
N ALA A 76 -50.81 -47.64 -98.87
CA ALA A 76 -51.93 -47.06 -98.14
C ALA A 76 -52.04 -47.56 -96.69
N LEU A 77 -51.70 -48.83 -96.43
CA LEU A 77 -51.62 -49.39 -95.08
C LEU A 77 -50.38 -48.91 -94.31
N MET A 78 -49.27 -48.62 -95.00
CA MET A 78 -48.02 -48.17 -94.38
C MET A 78 -48.01 -46.66 -94.08
N SER A 79 -48.67 -45.83 -94.89
CA SER A 79 -48.70 -44.37 -94.72
C SER A 79 -49.12 -43.92 -93.31
N PRO A 80 -50.19 -44.47 -92.68
CA PRO A 80 -50.56 -44.13 -91.31
C PRO A 80 -49.50 -44.53 -90.28
N HIS A 81 -48.70 -45.57 -90.55
CA HIS A 81 -47.61 -45.95 -89.65
C HIS A 81 -46.46 -44.94 -89.68
N TYR A 82 -46.17 -44.32 -90.83
CA TYR A 82 -45.20 -43.22 -90.90
C TYR A 82 -45.68 -42.00 -90.12
N ASP A 83 -46.95 -41.60 -90.28
CA ASP A 83 -47.53 -40.49 -89.52
C ASP A 83 -47.46 -40.74 -88.00
N ASN A 84 -47.75 -41.99 -87.57
CA ASN A 84 -47.63 -42.37 -86.16
C ASN A 84 -46.18 -42.33 -85.66
N ILE A 85 -45.20 -42.73 -86.48
CA ILE A 85 -43.77 -42.64 -86.13
C ILE A 85 -43.36 -41.18 -85.95
N ASP A 86 -43.79 -40.29 -86.85
CA ASP A 86 -43.50 -38.86 -86.78
C ASP A 86 -44.13 -38.22 -85.54
N ALA A 87 -45.38 -38.59 -85.21
CA ALA A 87 -46.05 -38.15 -83.98
C ALA A 87 -45.29 -38.62 -82.72
N VAL A 88 -44.88 -39.90 -82.68
CA VAL A 88 -44.07 -40.43 -81.58
C VAL A 88 -42.72 -39.72 -81.48
N SER A 89 -42.10 -39.34 -82.60
CA SER A 89 -40.85 -38.56 -82.59
C SER A 89 -41.06 -37.18 -81.96
N GLN A 90 -42.16 -36.49 -82.27
CA GLN A 90 -42.49 -35.20 -81.66
C GLN A 90 -42.82 -35.33 -80.16
N ASP A 91 -43.49 -36.41 -79.77
CA ASP A 91 -43.74 -36.72 -78.35
C ASP A 91 -42.43 -36.96 -77.60
N ILE A 92 -41.46 -37.66 -78.20
CA ILE A 92 -40.12 -37.87 -77.63
C ILE A 92 -39.39 -36.54 -77.44
N ASP A 93 -39.43 -35.64 -78.44
CA ASP A 93 -38.82 -34.32 -78.34
C ASP A 93 -39.45 -33.49 -77.21
N SER A 94 -40.78 -33.57 -77.06
CA SER A 94 -41.52 -32.90 -75.98
C SER A 94 -41.17 -33.46 -74.60
N VAL A 95 -41.04 -34.78 -74.47
CA VAL A 95 -40.59 -35.44 -73.23
C VAL A 95 -39.15 -35.04 -72.87
N ASN A 96 -38.26 -34.95 -73.86
CA ASN A 96 -36.88 -34.49 -73.65
C ASN A 96 -36.83 -33.04 -73.18
N ALA A 97 -37.68 -32.15 -73.72
CA ALA A 97 -37.81 -30.78 -73.24
C ALA A 97 -38.30 -30.73 -71.79
N ALA A 98 -39.33 -31.51 -71.44
CA ALA A 98 -39.83 -31.60 -70.06
C ALA A 98 -38.76 -32.12 -69.08
N ALA A 99 -37.93 -33.08 -69.51
CA ALA A 99 -36.80 -33.57 -68.71
C ALA A 99 -35.75 -32.48 -68.44
N ALA A 100 -35.49 -31.60 -69.42
CA ALA A 100 -34.61 -30.44 -69.23
C ALA A 100 -35.20 -29.44 -68.22
N ASP A 101 -36.51 -29.20 -68.27
CA ASP A 101 -37.21 -28.35 -67.28
C ASP A 101 -37.13 -28.93 -65.86
N ILE A 102 -37.25 -30.25 -65.70
CA ILE A 102 -37.06 -30.92 -64.39
C ILE A 102 -35.64 -30.68 -63.85
N ASN A 103 -34.62 -30.72 -64.71
CA ASN A 103 -33.24 -30.40 -64.30
C ASN A 103 -33.11 -28.95 -63.82
N ASN A 104 -33.76 -28.00 -64.51
CA ASN A 104 -33.79 -26.60 -64.10
C ASN A 104 -34.52 -26.41 -62.76
N ILE A 105 -35.66 -27.07 -62.56
CA ILE A 105 -36.41 -27.03 -61.28
C ILE A 105 -35.56 -27.57 -60.13
N ASN A 106 -34.86 -28.68 -60.34
CA ASN A 106 -33.94 -29.25 -59.34
C ASN A 106 -32.80 -28.28 -58.99
N ALA A 107 -32.26 -27.56 -59.98
CA ALA A 107 -31.25 -26.53 -59.73
C ALA A 107 -31.82 -25.34 -58.91
N VAL A 108 -33.07 -24.95 -59.14
CA VAL A 108 -33.76 -23.93 -58.34
C VAL A 108 -34.00 -24.41 -56.91
N ALA A 109 -34.44 -25.66 -56.73
CA ALA A 109 -34.65 -26.25 -55.41
C ALA A 109 -33.37 -26.22 -54.56
N ALA A 110 -32.21 -26.55 -55.16
CA ALA A 110 -30.92 -26.46 -54.49
C ALA A 110 -30.57 -25.03 -54.04
N LYS A 111 -30.88 -24.00 -54.86
CA LYS A 111 -30.72 -22.58 -54.49
C LYS A 111 -31.64 -22.18 -53.34
N LEU A 112 -32.85 -22.73 -53.27
CA LEU A 112 -33.79 -22.47 -52.16
C LEU A 112 -33.25 -23.00 -50.83
N THR A 113 -32.59 -24.16 -50.84
CA THR A 113 -31.90 -24.69 -49.64
C THR A 113 -30.78 -23.75 -49.18
N GLN A 114 -30.00 -23.19 -50.10
CA GLN A 114 -28.96 -22.20 -49.75
C GLN A 114 -29.57 -20.92 -49.15
N LEU A 115 -30.71 -20.47 -49.67
CA LEU A 115 -31.43 -19.32 -49.12
C LEU A 115 -31.93 -19.59 -47.69
N GLN A 116 -32.33 -20.83 -47.37
CA GLN A 116 -32.70 -21.20 -46.01
C GLN A 116 -31.52 -21.01 -45.03
N THR A 117 -30.30 -21.38 -45.43
CA THR A 117 -29.09 -21.11 -44.63
C THR A 117 -28.87 -19.61 -44.40
N VAL A 118 -29.14 -18.77 -45.40
CA VAL A 118 -29.06 -17.31 -45.24
C VAL A 118 -30.09 -16.80 -44.22
N VAL A 119 -31.32 -17.34 -44.24
CA VAL A 119 -32.36 -17.01 -43.25
C VAL A 119 -31.91 -17.39 -41.83
N ASP A 120 -31.32 -18.58 -41.65
CA ASP A 120 -30.82 -19.04 -40.34
C ASP A 120 -29.67 -18.14 -39.83
N ASN A 121 -28.78 -17.70 -40.74
CA ASN A 121 -27.72 -16.75 -40.42
C ASN A 121 -28.29 -15.37 -40.00
N ILE A 122 -29.31 -14.87 -40.70
CA ILE A 122 -30.00 -13.62 -40.32
C ILE A 122 -30.61 -13.75 -38.91
N SER A 123 -31.25 -14.88 -38.60
CA SER A 123 -31.80 -15.14 -37.26
C SER A 123 -30.73 -15.11 -36.17
N SER A 124 -29.55 -15.68 -36.45
CA SER A 124 -28.40 -15.64 -35.55
C SER A 124 -27.87 -14.21 -35.34
N ILE A 125 -27.81 -13.41 -36.41
CA ILE A 125 -27.42 -11.98 -36.34
C ILE A 125 -28.41 -11.18 -35.50
N VAL A 126 -29.72 -11.39 -35.68
CA VAL A 126 -30.76 -10.72 -34.89
C VAL A 126 -30.62 -11.06 -33.41
N SER A 127 -30.35 -12.33 -33.10
CA SER A 127 -30.09 -12.77 -31.71
C SER A 127 -28.84 -12.10 -31.12
N ALA A 128 -27.77 -11.94 -31.91
CA ALA A 128 -26.58 -11.21 -31.48
C ALA A 128 -26.84 -9.71 -31.28
N ALA A 129 -27.62 -9.07 -32.16
CA ALA A 129 -27.98 -7.66 -32.05
C ALA A 129 -28.83 -7.36 -30.80
N ALA A 130 -29.68 -8.31 -30.37
CA ALA A 130 -30.44 -8.19 -29.13
C ALA A 130 -29.54 -8.05 -27.88
N ASN A 131 -28.29 -8.51 -27.94
CA ASN A 131 -27.31 -8.31 -26.86
C ASN A 131 -26.86 -6.85 -26.70
N ALA A 132 -27.22 -5.93 -27.60
CA ALA A 132 -26.90 -4.50 -27.48
C ALA A 132 -27.40 -3.89 -26.17
N SER A 133 -28.57 -4.32 -25.67
CA SER A 133 -29.06 -3.86 -24.35
C SER A 133 -28.14 -4.31 -23.22
N ASN A 134 -27.65 -5.56 -23.28
CA ASN A 134 -26.71 -6.07 -22.27
C ASN A 134 -25.38 -5.31 -22.33
N ILE A 135 -24.88 -5.01 -23.53
CA ILE A 135 -23.66 -4.22 -23.74
C ILE A 135 -23.81 -2.82 -23.12
N ASN A 136 -24.94 -2.15 -23.36
CA ASN A 136 -25.22 -0.83 -22.79
C ASN A 136 -25.31 -0.87 -21.25
N THR A 137 -25.89 -1.93 -20.68
CA THR A 137 -25.89 -2.17 -19.23
C THR A 137 -24.47 -2.31 -18.69
N VAL A 138 -23.61 -3.11 -19.34
CA VAL A 138 -22.22 -3.30 -18.92
C VAL A 138 -21.42 -1.99 -18.99
N ALA A 139 -21.58 -1.19 -20.06
CA ALA A 139 -20.93 0.11 -20.18
C ALA A 139 -21.37 1.10 -19.07
N SER A 140 -22.63 1.04 -18.67
CA SER A 140 -23.13 1.84 -17.54
C SER A 140 -22.51 1.38 -16.21
N ILE A 141 -22.33 0.07 -16.02
CA ILE A 141 -21.63 -0.49 -14.84
C ILE A 141 -20.16 -0.05 -14.81
N GLU A 142 -19.45 -0.05 -15.94
CA GLU A 142 -18.07 0.43 -16.04
C GLU A 142 -17.94 1.89 -15.56
N THR A 143 -18.88 2.75 -15.94
CA THR A 143 -18.95 4.14 -15.45
C THR A 143 -19.09 4.20 -13.93
N ALA A 144 -19.96 3.36 -13.34
CA ALA A 144 -20.13 3.28 -11.89
C ALA A 144 -18.88 2.73 -11.18
N VAL A 145 -18.20 1.73 -11.75
CA VAL A 145 -16.94 1.18 -11.23
C VAL A 145 -15.85 2.25 -11.22
N ASN A 146 -15.74 3.06 -12.27
CA ASN A 146 -14.79 4.18 -12.32
C ASN A 146 -15.09 5.24 -11.25
N ALA A 147 -16.36 5.50 -10.93
CA ALA A 147 -16.73 6.39 -9.83
C ALA A 147 -16.29 5.82 -8.47
N VAL A 148 -16.47 4.51 -8.24
CA VAL A 148 -15.98 3.84 -7.01
C VAL A 148 -14.46 3.90 -6.89
N ALA A 149 -13.73 3.79 -8.01
CA ALA A 149 -12.28 3.98 -8.02
C ALA A 149 -11.88 5.39 -7.57
N GLY A 150 -12.63 6.43 -7.97
CA GLY A 150 -12.44 7.80 -7.48
C GLY A 150 -12.61 7.91 -5.95
N VAL A 151 -13.66 7.30 -5.39
CA VAL A 151 -13.89 7.25 -3.94
C VAL A 151 -12.73 6.57 -3.19
N SER A 152 -12.11 5.55 -3.78
CA SER A 152 -10.91 4.90 -3.20
C SER A 152 -9.72 5.86 -3.09
N THR A 153 -9.53 6.73 -4.08
CA THR A 153 -8.49 7.78 -4.04
C THR A 153 -8.79 8.82 -2.96
N GLU A 154 -10.03 9.27 -2.85
CA GLU A 154 -10.44 10.19 -1.78
C GLU A 154 -10.23 9.59 -0.39
N LEU A 155 -10.54 8.30 -0.22
CA LEU A 155 -10.32 7.58 1.04
C LEU A 155 -8.82 7.49 1.39
N GLN A 156 -7.93 7.30 0.41
CA GLN A 156 -6.49 7.34 0.65
C GLN A 156 -6.03 8.71 1.16
N ALA A 157 -6.60 9.81 0.65
CA ALA A 157 -6.31 11.15 1.17
C ALA A 157 -6.81 11.33 2.61
N VAL A 158 -8.00 10.78 2.94
CA VAL A 158 -8.50 10.78 4.32
C VAL A 158 -7.58 9.99 5.27
N TYR A 159 -7.04 8.84 4.84
CA TYR A 159 -6.08 8.08 5.65
C TYR A 159 -4.77 8.84 5.89
N ALA A 160 -4.28 9.59 4.89
CA ALA A 160 -3.11 10.45 5.05
C ALA A 160 -3.39 11.56 6.08
N ASN A 161 -4.52 12.26 5.95
CA ASN A 161 -4.93 13.29 6.92
C ASN A 161 -5.07 12.72 8.35
N LEU A 162 -5.63 11.52 8.50
CA LEU A 162 -5.74 10.87 9.80
C LEU A 162 -4.37 10.58 10.42
N THR A 163 -3.39 10.19 9.61
CA THR A 163 -2.01 9.96 10.06
C THR A 163 -1.38 11.26 10.56
N GLU A 164 -1.57 12.36 9.85
CA GLU A 164 -1.09 13.69 10.28
C GLU A 164 -1.74 14.15 11.59
N ILE A 165 -3.05 13.90 11.77
CA ILE A 165 -3.77 14.23 13.00
C ILE A 165 -3.22 13.44 14.19
N LEU A 166 -2.98 12.14 14.02
CA LEU A 166 -2.41 11.30 15.07
C LEU A 166 -1.00 11.79 15.47
N GLN A 167 -0.18 12.15 14.48
CA GLN A 167 1.14 12.73 14.74
C GLN A 167 1.06 14.07 15.48
N ALA A 168 0.07 14.90 15.16
CA ALA A 168 -0.17 16.16 15.85
C ALA A 168 -0.62 15.94 17.30
N ASP A 169 -1.43 14.92 17.57
CA ASP A 169 -1.85 14.54 18.92
C ASP A 169 -0.66 14.06 19.77
N ASP A 170 0.19 13.17 19.22
CA ASP A 170 1.43 12.72 19.88
C ASP A 170 2.35 13.91 20.24
N ASN A 171 2.50 14.87 19.31
CA ASN A 171 3.27 16.09 19.55
C ASN A 171 2.66 16.94 20.68
N ALA A 172 1.33 17.06 20.74
CA ALA A 172 0.64 17.78 21.81
C ALA A 172 0.81 17.10 23.16
N GLN A 173 0.74 15.77 23.22
CA GLN A 173 1.00 14.99 24.44
C GLN A 173 2.44 15.18 24.94
N ALA A 174 3.43 15.10 24.03
CA ALA A 174 4.84 15.32 24.36
C ALA A 174 5.09 16.76 24.88
N ALA A 175 4.43 17.76 24.30
CA ALA A 175 4.49 19.14 24.77
C ALA A 175 3.89 19.29 26.19
N SER A 176 2.74 18.65 26.46
CA SER A 176 2.11 18.67 27.78
C SER A 176 2.99 18.02 28.86
N GLN A 177 3.66 16.90 28.54
CA GLN A 177 4.60 16.25 29.47
C GLN A 177 5.81 17.15 29.76
N SER A 178 6.37 17.77 28.72
CA SER A 178 7.49 18.71 28.85
C SER A 178 7.12 19.92 29.72
N ALA A 179 5.91 20.47 29.54
CA ALA A 179 5.39 21.55 30.38
C ALA A 179 5.24 21.12 31.85
N GLY A 180 4.72 19.92 32.11
CA GLY A 180 4.62 19.36 33.46
C GLY A 180 5.99 19.19 34.14
N ALA A 181 6.99 18.72 33.40
CA ALA A 181 8.36 18.61 33.91
C ALA A 181 8.93 19.99 34.29
N ALA A 182 8.76 21.00 33.42
CA ALA A 182 9.21 22.36 33.69
C ALA A 182 8.52 22.96 34.93
N TYR A 183 7.21 22.73 35.09
CA TYR A 183 6.47 23.15 36.28
C TYR A 183 7.02 22.53 37.57
N ASN A 184 7.28 21.22 37.57
CA ASN A 184 7.84 20.53 38.73
C ASN A 184 9.26 21.03 39.07
N SER A 185 10.10 21.27 38.05
CA SER A 185 11.43 21.86 38.26
C SER A 185 11.36 23.27 38.85
N ALA A 186 10.40 24.09 38.41
CA ALA A 186 10.19 25.42 38.97
C ALA A 186 9.73 25.35 40.44
N GLN A 187 8.85 24.41 40.78
CA GLN A 187 8.41 24.17 42.16
C GLN A 187 9.58 23.72 43.06
N ALA A 188 10.42 22.80 42.57
CA ALA A 188 11.61 22.35 43.29
C ALA A 188 12.61 23.49 43.53
N ALA A 189 12.82 24.36 42.53
CA ALA A 189 13.66 25.54 42.66
C ALA A 189 13.09 26.54 43.67
N ALA A 190 11.77 26.76 43.67
CA ALA A 190 11.10 27.62 44.65
C ALA A 190 11.25 27.07 46.08
N GLN A 191 11.09 25.77 46.26
CA GLN A 191 11.30 25.13 47.57
C GLN A 191 12.76 25.28 48.03
N SER A 192 13.72 25.05 47.14
CA SER A 192 15.15 25.23 47.46
C SER A 192 15.49 26.67 47.85
N ALA A 193 14.86 27.66 47.22
CA ALA A 193 15.01 29.06 47.59
C ALA A 193 14.42 29.36 48.98
N GLN A 194 13.26 28.78 49.31
CA GLN A 194 12.66 28.90 50.64
C GLN A 194 13.53 28.25 51.72
N ASP A 195 14.08 27.07 51.44
CA ASP A 195 14.98 26.36 52.36
C ASP A 195 16.26 27.18 52.61
N ALA A 196 16.82 27.79 51.57
CA ALA A 196 17.96 28.69 51.69
C ALA A 196 17.65 29.94 52.54
N LEU A 197 16.46 30.54 52.36
CA LEU A 197 16.02 31.69 53.18
C LEU A 197 15.89 31.30 54.65
N ASN A 198 15.28 30.14 54.93
CA ASN A 198 15.12 29.63 56.29
C ASN A 198 16.48 29.35 56.95
N ALA A 199 17.43 28.77 56.20
CA ALA A 199 18.78 28.52 56.69
C ALA A 199 19.52 29.82 57.02
N ALA A 200 19.44 30.83 56.14
CA ALA A 200 20.04 32.15 56.37
C ALA A 200 19.45 32.85 57.61
N ALA A 201 18.12 32.79 57.79
CA ALA A 201 17.47 33.34 58.97
C ALA A 201 17.95 32.67 60.27
N GLY A 202 18.15 31.35 60.25
CA GLY A 202 18.74 30.61 61.38
C GLY A 202 20.16 31.06 61.72
N GLN A 203 21.02 31.21 60.70
CA GLN A 203 22.40 31.69 60.88
C GLN A 203 22.45 33.10 61.50
N ILE A 204 21.59 34.02 61.07
CA ILE A 204 21.53 35.39 61.62
C ILE A 204 21.18 35.37 63.11
N ILE A 205 20.22 34.53 63.51
CA ILE A 205 19.82 34.40 64.92
C ILE A 205 21.00 33.82 65.74
N ASP A 206 21.64 32.76 65.25
CA ASP A 206 22.77 32.11 65.94
C ASP A 206 23.99 33.04 66.07
N ASP A 207 24.34 33.80 65.03
CA ASP A 207 25.46 34.74 65.05
C ASP A 207 25.19 35.91 66.01
N ALA A 208 23.97 36.46 66.00
CA ALA A 208 23.58 37.55 66.91
C ALA A 208 23.58 37.10 68.39
N VAL A 209 23.11 35.88 68.65
CA VAL A 209 23.12 35.28 70.00
C VAL A 209 24.55 34.96 70.43
N THR A 210 25.37 34.38 69.55
CA THR A 210 26.77 34.03 69.84
C THR A 210 27.65 35.26 70.08
N ALA A 211 27.46 36.33 69.31
CA ALA A 211 28.15 37.61 69.52
C ALA A 211 27.78 38.26 70.86
N SER A 212 26.50 38.18 71.25
CA SER A 212 26.03 38.71 72.55
C SER A 212 26.56 37.90 73.73
N ASN A 213 26.66 36.57 73.60
CA ASN A 213 27.10 35.68 74.69
C ASN A 213 28.63 35.66 74.92
N LYS A 214 29.44 35.97 73.89
CA LYS A 214 30.91 36.04 74.04
C LYS A 214 31.41 37.30 74.73
N SER A 215 30.59 38.36 74.83
CA SER A 215 31.02 39.61 75.47
C SER A 215 30.82 39.62 76.99
N TRP A 216 30.00 38.72 77.54
CA TRP A 216 29.61 38.68 78.97
C TRP A 216 29.60 37.26 79.53
N SER A 217 30.73 36.54 79.43
CA SER A 217 30.83 35.24 80.11
C SER A 217 30.92 35.43 81.63
N SER A 218 30.40 34.47 82.40
CA SER A 218 30.53 34.47 83.87
C SER A 218 32.00 34.57 84.33
N GLN A 219 32.94 34.03 83.54
CA GLN A 219 34.37 34.17 83.80
C GLN A 219 34.85 35.61 83.66
N LYS A 220 34.47 36.30 82.57
CA LYS A 220 34.85 37.69 82.31
C LYS A 220 34.27 38.65 83.35
N ILE A 221 33.07 38.36 83.86
CA ILE A 221 32.43 39.10 84.95
C ILE A 221 33.24 38.95 86.25
N SER A 222 33.69 37.73 86.57
CA SER A 222 34.53 37.48 87.76
C SER A 222 35.90 38.14 87.67
N ASP A 223 36.55 38.08 86.51
CA ASP A 223 37.90 38.63 86.31
C ASP A 223 37.93 40.17 86.45
N GLU A 224 36.89 40.88 85.98
CA GLU A 224 36.76 42.33 86.15
C GLU A 224 36.43 42.75 87.59
N LEU A 225 35.80 41.88 88.38
CA LEU A 225 35.40 42.20 89.75
C LEU A 225 36.51 41.93 90.77
N ASP A 226 37.27 40.84 90.62
CA ASP A 226 38.33 40.45 91.57
C ASP A 226 39.54 41.40 91.50
N THR A 227 39.79 42.04 90.35
CA THR A 227 40.87 43.02 90.17
C THR A 227 40.59 44.39 90.82
N LYS A 228 39.35 44.66 91.24
CA LYS A 228 38.93 45.97 91.79
C LYS A 228 38.62 45.96 93.29
N GLN A 229 38.72 44.82 93.96
CA GLN A 229 38.60 44.76 95.41
C GLN A 229 39.99 44.83 96.08
N PRO A 230 40.31 45.90 96.84
CA PRO A 230 41.54 45.90 97.64
C PRO A 230 41.39 44.90 98.80
N LYS A 231 42.20 43.84 98.79
CA LYS A 231 42.38 42.91 99.93
C LYS A 231 43.60 43.39 100.73
N SER A 232 43.52 43.42 102.06
CA SER A 232 44.66 43.81 102.90
C SER A 232 45.85 42.87 102.73
N GLN A 233 47.07 43.42 102.68
CA GLN A 233 48.30 42.65 102.44
C GLN A 233 49.17 42.53 103.70
N ALA A 234 49.94 41.45 103.80
CA ALA A 234 50.86 41.22 104.91
C ALA A 234 52.29 40.96 104.40
N ALA A 235 53.28 41.56 105.06
CA ALA A 235 54.70 41.45 104.73
C ALA A 235 55.55 41.07 105.95
N ALA A 236 56.60 40.28 105.71
CA ALA A 236 57.66 40.03 106.69
C ALA A 236 58.80 41.02 106.47
N LEU A 237 59.28 41.64 107.54
CA LEU A 237 60.36 42.61 107.50
C LEU A 237 61.71 41.91 107.63
N ALA A 238 62.64 42.24 106.74
CA ALA A 238 64.03 41.74 106.82
C ALA A 238 64.92 42.58 107.75
N SER A 239 64.49 43.79 108.10
CA SER A 239 65.19 44.72 108.99
C SER A 239 64.17 45.59 109.74
N GLY A 240 64.61 46.49 110.63
CA GLY A 240 63.73 47.46 111.31
C GLY A 240 63.10 48.53 110.39
N VAL A 241 63.16 48.40 109.06
CA VAL A 241 62.56 49.37 108.13
C VAL A 241 61.17 48.87 107.70
N ILE A 242 60.15 49.70 107.93
CA ILE A 242 58.74 49.45 107.58
C ILE A 242 58.41 50.27 106.32
N ASP A 243 58.11 49.61 105.21
CA ASP A 243 57.67 50.26 103.97
C ASP A 243 56.15 50.39 103.95
N ALA A 244 55.66 51.60 104.22
CA ALA A 244 54.25 51.92 104.38
C ALA A 244 53.37 51.65 103.14
N GLU A 245 53.94 51.48 101.94
CA GLU A 245 53.16 51.13 100.73
C GLU A 245 53.07 49.63 100.47
N SER A 246 53.91 48.82 101.14
CA SER A 246 54.09 47.42 100.77
C SER A 246 53.05 46.47 101.39
N ALA A 247 52.48 46.82 102.54
CA ALA A 247 51.51 46.00 103.26
C ALA A 247 50.76 46.80 104.35
N ASP A 248 49.67 46.23 104.85
CA ASP A 248 48.92 46.75 106.00
C ASP A 248 49.34 46.06 107.31
N ILE A 249 49.96 44.88 107.21
CA ILE A 249 50.41 44.07 108.34
C ILE A 249 51.89 43.71 108.15
N PHE A 250 52.72 44.08 109.10
CA PHE A 250 54.15 43.84 109.11
C PHE A 250 54.54 42.89 110.23
N ARG A 251 55.50 42.00 109.96
CA ARG A 251 56.00 41.02 110.93
C ARG A 251 57.51 41.13 111.07
N PHE A 252 58.02 41.22 112.30
CA PHE A 252 59.46 41.26 112.55
C PHE A 252 59.86 40.48 113.79
N THR A 253 60.91 39.66 113.65
CA THR A 253 61.53 38.94 114.76
C THR A 253 62.80 39.66 115.20
N VAL A 254 62.84 40.11 116.44
CA VAL A 254 63.98 40.83 117.01
C VAL A 254 65.03 39.83 117.49
N THR A 255 66.25 39.95 116.98
CA THR A 255 67.39 39.08 117.32
C THR A 255 68.62 39.86 117.81
N ALA A 256 68.56 41.20 117.81
CA ALA A 256 69.55 42.13 118.32
C ALA A 256 68.88 43.49 118.63
N ASP A 257 69.60 44.42 119.26
CA ASP A 257 69.15 45.80 119.43
C ASP A 257 68.72 46.39 118.08
N THR A 258 67.47 46.82 117.97
CA THR A 258 66.84 47.20 116.70
C THR A 258 66.19 48.56 116.85
N THR A 259 66.46 49.46 115.91
CA THR A 259 65.72 50.73 115.79
C THR A 259 64.80 50.65 114.57
N PHE A 260 63.50 50.84 114.80
CA PHE A 260 62.53 50.87 113.72
C PHE A 260 62.50 52.23 113.02
N SER A 261 62.22 52.20 111.71
CA SER A 261 61.97 53.37 110.88
C SER A 261 60.85 53.09 109.89
N VAL A 262 60.15 54.15 109.44
CA VAL A 262 59.12 54.05 108.41
C VAL A 262 59.61 54.76 107.14
N SER A 263 59.47 54.09 105.99
CA SER A 263 59.76 54.62 104.66
C SER A 263 58.52 54.64 103.78
N ASN A 264 58.59 55.37 102.66
CA ASN A 264 57.50 55.51 101.68
C ASN A 264 56.15 55.88 102.31
N LEU A 265 56.18 56.86 103.22
CA LEU A 265 54.96 57.33 103.90
C LEU A 265 54.05 58.06 102.88
N PRO A 266 52.81 57.57 102.63
CA PRO A 266 51.88 58.29 101.76
C PRO A 266 51.45 59.63 102.39
N ALA A 267 50.95 60.54 101.53
CA ALA A 267 50.42 61.83 101.96
C ALA A 267 49.10 61.73 102.75
N GLU A 268 48.39 60.62 102.60
CA GLU A 268 47.11 60.32 103.26
C GLU A 268 47.32 59.69 104.65
N PRO A 269 46.31 59.74 105.55
CA PRO A 269 46.34 59.00 106.80
C PRO A 269 46.56 57.50 106.53
N ILE A 270 47.55 56.91 107.20
CA ILE A 270 47.85 55.49 107.09
C ILE A 270 47.73 54.83 108.45
N SER A 271 47.27 53.58 108.46
CA SER A 271 47.39 52.68 109.60
C SER A 271 48.02 51.37 109.16
N PHE A 272 48.89 50.82 110.00
CA PHE A 272 49.37 49.46 109.82
C PHE A 272 49.52 48.78 111.17
N VAL A 273 49.63 47.46 111.10
CA VAL A 273 49.92 46.61 112.25
C VAL A 273 51.36 46.14 112.16
N LEU A 274 52.08 46.19 113.28
CA LEU A 274 53.40 45.60 113.41
C LEU A 274 53.36 44.51 114.49
N GLU A 275 53.55 43.28 114.07
CA GLU A 275 53.76 42.13 114.94
C GLU A 275 55.27 41.99 115.20
N ILE A 276 55.68 42.17 116.46
CA ILE A 276 57.09 42.10 116.89
C ILE A 276 57.29 40.90 117.80
N THR A 277 58.14 39.97 117.40
CA THR A 277 58.53 38.82 118.23
C THR A 277 59.84 39.09 118.98
N ASN A 278 59.89 38.75 120.27
CA ASN A 278 61.05 38.88 121.17
C ASN A 278 61.53 40.33 121.39
N GLY A 279 60.67 41.32 121.19
CA GLY A 279 61.05 42.74 121.31
C GLY A 279 61.52 43.15 122.70
N GLY A 280 61.14 42.45 123.77
CA GLY A 280 61.59 42.75 125.13
C GLY A 280 62.95 42.14 125.51
N ALA A 281 63.56 41.30 124.64
CA ALA A 281 64.86 40.69 124.89
C ALA A 281 66.03 41.62 124.51
N TYR A 282 65.74 42.68 123.76
CA TYR A 282 66.71 43.62 123.22
C TYR A 282 66.20 45.06 123.36
N THR A 283 67.08 46.03 123.16
CA THR A 283 66.69 47.44 123.15
C THR A 283 65.95 47.76 121.84
N ILE A 284 64.72 48.27 121.96
CA ILE A 284 63.93 48.71 120.81
C ILE A 284 63.88 50.23 120.75
N GLY A 285 64.44 50.76 119.66
CA GLY A 285 64.31 52.16 119.26
C GLY A 285 63.09 52.34 118.37
N TRP A 286 62.36 53.43 118.57
CA TRP A 286 61.27 53.85 117.69
C TRP A 286 61.70 55.08 116.91
N TRP A 287 61.15 55.27 115.71
CA TRP A 287 61.46 56.46 114.92
C TRP A 287 60.99 57.74 115.64
N PRO A 288 61.59 58.90 115.32
CA PRO A 288 61.21 60.17 115.94
C PRO A 288 59.73 60.50 115.70
N GLY A 289 59.10 61.10 116.71
CA GLY A 289 57.72 61.63 116.58
C GLY A 289 56.60 60.63 116.90
N VAL A 290 56.91 59.39 117.31
CA VAL A 290 55.89 58.47 117.83
C VAL A 290 55.39 58.94 119.19
N THR A 291 54.10 59.23 119.27
CA THR A 291 53.40 59.54 120.51
C THR A 291 52.72 58.28 121.04
N TRP A 292 53.04 57.90 122.27
CA TRP A 292 52.46 56.75 122.97
C TRP A 292 51.36 57.19 123.93
N SER A 293 50.38 56.32 124.18
CA SER A 293 49.21 56.64 125.03
C SER A 293 49.56 57.06 126.46
N ASP A 294 50.63 56.50 127.04
CA ASP A 294 51.11 56.82 128.39
C ASP A 294 52.35 57.72 128.40
N GLY A 295 52.68 58.34 127.25
CA GLY A 295 53.85 59.21 127.08
C GLY A 295 55.20 58.49 127.05
N ILE A 296 55.23 57.16 127.27
CA ILE A 296 56.41 56.30 127.20
C ILE A 296 56.19 55.13 126.25
N PRO A 297 57.23 54.64 125.54
CA PRO A 297 57.13 53.44 124.72
C PRO A 297 56.66 52.22 125.53
N PRO A 298 55.85 51.32 124.95
CA PRO A 298 55.32 50.18 125.66
C PRO A 298 56.42 49.18 126.00
N VAL A 299 56.31 48.57 127.18
CA VAL A 299 57.19 47.46 127.58
C VAL A 299 56.86 46.24 126.73
N LEU A 300 57.84 45.76 125.96
CA LEU A 300 57.72 44.59 125.12
C LEU A 300 58.04 43.30 125.88
N THR A 301 57.54 42.18 125.36
CA THR A 301 57.67 40.85 125.94
C THR A 301 59.00 40.24 125.50
N ALA A 302 59.79 39.74 126.46
CA ALA A 302 61.12 39.20 126.17
C ALA A 302 61.10 37.95 125.29
N SER A 303 60.07 37.11 125.44
CA SER A 303 59.81 35.96 124.57
C SER A 303 58.32 35.94 124.20
N GLY A 304 58.01 35.93 122.91
CA GLY A 304 56.65 35.99 122.37
C GLY A 304 56.41 37.21 121.46
N THR A 305 55.22 37.27 120.84
CA THR A 305 54.85 38.31 119.88
C THR A 305 54.01 39.39 120.54
N ASP A 306 54.41 40.64 120.38
CA ASP A 306 53.58 41.80 120.70
C ASP A 306 53.00 42.37 119.40
N VAL A 307 51.74 42.78 119.45
CA VAL A 307 51.09 43.42 118.30
C VAL A 307 50.95 44.89 118.59
N LEU A 308 51.47 45.72 117.70
CA LEU A 308 51.39 47.17 117.79
C LEU A 308 50.59 47.72 116.63
N GLY A 309 49.66 48.61 116.95
CA GLY A 309 48.94 49.41 115.97
C GLY A 309 49.64 50.74 115.83
N PHE A 310 49.92 51.11 114.60
CA PHE A 310 50.40 52.44 114.27
C PHE A 310 49.40 53.10 113.34
N TYR A 311 49.16 54.38 113.58
CA TYR A 311 48.57 55.22 112.56
C TYR A 311 49.24 56.58 112.55
N HIS A 312 49.35 57.13 111.35
CA HIS A 312 49.86 58.45 111.08
C HIS A 312 48.73 59.27 110.49
N ALA A 313 48.36 60.34 111.19
CA ALA A 313 47.37 61.30 110.74
C ALA A 313 47.76 62.67 111.27
N ASP A 314 47.55 63.70 110.45
CA ASP A 314 47.85 65.11 110.76
C ASP A 314 49.33 65.36 111.14
N GLY A 315 50.25 64.63 110.52
CA GLY A 315 51.69 64.75 110.77
C GLY A 315 52.16 64.14 112.09
N VAL A 316 51.30 63.39 112.79
CA VAL A 316 51.61 62.79 114.10
C VAL A 316 51.49 61.27 114.03
N TRP A 317 52.55 60.58 114.45
CA TRP A 317 52.54 59.13 114.67
C TRP A 317 51.93 58.81 116.03
N ARG A 318 50.97 57.88 116.04
CA ARG A 318 50.39 57.35 117.27
C ARG A 318 50.62 55.85 117.32
N GLY A 319 51.34 55.43 118.34
CA GLY A 319 51.63 54.03 118.61
C GLY A 319 50.77 53.53 119.76
N LEU A 320 50.22 52.32 119.60
CA LEU A 320 49.53 51.62 120.68
C LEU A 320 49.91 50.15 120.68
N LYS A 321 50.10 49.60 121.88
CA LYS A 321 50.24 48.15 122.04
C LYS A 321 48.85 47.53 122.05
N MET A 322 48.49 46.85 120.97
CA MET A 322 47.19 46.18 120.80
C MET A 322 47.12 44.87 121.58
N ALA A 323 48.22 44.15 121.66
CA ALA A 323 48.28 42.88 122.38
C ALA A 323 49.68 42.61 122.96
N LYS A 324 49.71 41.92 124.11
CA LYS A 324 50.93 41.59 124.86
C LYS A 324 51.20 40.08 124.81
N GLY A 325 52.37 39.68 124.35
CA GLY A 325 52.87 38.29 124.43
C GLY A 325 51.91 37.28 123.83
N VAL A 326 51.23 37.64 122.75
CA VAL A 326 50.40 36.73 121.96
C VAL A 326 51.34 35.76 121.24
N ALA A 327 50.86 34.52 121.06
CA ALA A 327 51.65 33.36 120.66
C ALA A 327 52.65 33.62 119.52
#